data_AF-A0A1G5TTJ8-F1
#
_entry.id   AF-A0A1G5TTJ8-F1
#
_cell.length_a   1.000
_cell.length_b   1.000
_cell.length_c   1.000
_cell.angle_alpha   90.00
_cell.angle_beta   90.00
_cell.angle_gamma   90.00
#
_symmetry.space_group_name_H-M   'P 1'
#
loop_
_entity.id
_entity.type
_entity.pdbx_description
1 polymer ?
#
loop_
_entity_poly.entity_id
_entity_poly.type
_entity_poly.pdbx_seq_one_letter_code
_entity_poly.pdbx_strand_id
1 'polypeptide(L)'
;MPPGRPNVLRVVIEQLAARHDVTPVATDCETLPAIAELVRAQAFATVMPHFALAPEIERGEMVAIPIVDPIPSWRLSVVVSQRTLNARGSEAVAEVLASVIGDLVERSIWRAQLNPTERTASARARA
;
A
#
# COMPACT_ATOMS: atom_id res chain seq x y z
N MET A 1 -14.44 3.74 -6.23
CA MET A 1 -13.58 4.92 -6.41
C MET A 1 -12.14 4.63 -5.97
N PRO A 2 -11.32 4.04 -6.84
CA PRO A 2 -9.87 3.94 -6.62
C PRO A 2 -9.18 5.32 -6.78
N PRO A 3 -7.94 5.50 -6.30
CA PRO A 3 -7.22 6.77 -6.45
C PRO A 3 -7.10 7.19 -7.93
N GLY A 4 -6.96 8.50 -8.17
CA GLY A 4 -6.73 9.05 -9.52
C GLY A 4 -5.44 8.55 -10.17
N ARG A 5 -5.34 8.66 -11.50
CA ARG A 5 -4.16 8.23 -12.27
C ARG A 5 -3.05 9.29 -12.18
N PRO A 6 -1.75 8.92 -11.98
CA PRO A 6 -1.18 7.57 -12.07
C PRO A 6 -0.90 6.94 -10.69
N ASN A 7 -1.90 6.28 -10.09
CA ASN A 7 -1.71 5.53 -8.85
C ASN A 7 -1.50 4.03 -9.11
N VAL A 8 -0.48 3.42 -8.48
CA VAL A 8 -0.18 1.98 -8.66
C VAL A 8 -1.34 1.07 -8.25
N LEU A 9 -2.08 1.41 -7.19
CA LEU A 9 -3.23 0.64 -6.74
C LEU A 9 -4.36 0.68 -7.77
N ARG A 10 -4.56 1.82 -8.43
CA ARG A 10 -5.52 1.94 -9.52
C ARG A 10 -5.21 0.92 -10.61
N VAL A 11 -3.95 0.84 -11.04
CA VAL A 11 -3.49 -0.09 -12.07
C VAL A 11 -3.69 -1.54 -11.62
N VAL A 12 -3.28 -1.90 -10.40
CA VAL A 12 -3.44 -3.26 -9.86
C VAL A 12 -4.91 -3.67 -9.82
N ILE A 13 -5.79 -2.80 -9.32
CA ILE A 13 -7.22 -3.10 -9.20
C ILE A 13 -7.91 -3.15 -10.56
N GLU A 14 -7.59 -2.25 -11.50
CA GLU A 14 -8.13 -2.32 -12.86
C GLU A 14 -7.70 -3.59 -13.59
N GLN A 15 -6.44 -4.01 -13.43
CA GLN A 15 -5.95 -5.27 -14.01
C GLN A 15 -6.62 -6.50 -13.40
N LEU A 16 -6.85 -6.50 -12.08
CA LEU A 16 -7.59 -7.57 -11.42
C LEU A 16 -9.03 -7.60 -11.90
N ALA A 17 -9.74 -6.47 -11.89
CA ALA A 17 -11.11 -6.38 -12.35
C ALA A 17 -11.27 -6.86 -13.81
N ALA A 18 -10.38 -6.43 -14.70
CA ALA A 18 -10.39 -6.83 -16.11
C ALA A 18 -10.21 -8.35 -16.31
N ARG A 19 -9.40 -9.02 -15.48
CA ARG A 19 -9.22 -10.48 -15.54
C ARG A 19 -10.46 -11.28 -15.14
N HIS A 20 -11.39 -10.64 -14.43
CA HIS A 20 -12.65 -11.22 -13.97
C HIS A 20 -13.86 -10.61 -14.69
N ASP A 21 -13.66 -9.98 -15.84
CA ASP A 21 -14.72 -9.34 -16.64
C ASP A 21 -15.53 -8.28 -15.87
N VAL A 22 -14.92 -7.66 -14.86
CA VAL A 22 -15.50 -6.56 -14.08
C VAL A 22 -14.96 -5.23 -14.60
N THR A 23 -15.87 -4.30 -14.92
CA THR A 23 -15.52 -2.91 -15.24
C THR A 23 -16.01 -1.98 -14.13
N PRO A 24 -15.13 -1.50 -13.24
CA PRO A 24 -15.53 -0.61 -12.17
C PRO A 24 -16.00 0.74 -12.70
N VAL A 25 -17.16 1.24 -12.23
CA VAL A 25 -17.52 2.65 -12.40
C VAL A 25 -16.68 3.46 -11.41
N ALA A 26 -15.66 4.14 -11.92
CA ALA A 26 -14.67 4.84 -11.12
C ALA A 26 -14.78 6.35 -11.30
N THR A 27 -14.85 7.07 -10.18
CA THR A 27 -14.52 8.50 -10.10
C THR A 27 -13.05 8.63 -9.73
N ASP A 28 -12.36 9.64 -10.28
CA ASP A 28 -10.97 9.89 -9.92
C ASP A 28 -10.92 10.87 -8.75
N CYS A 29 -10.14 10.52 -7.71
CA CYS A 29 -9.87 11.39 -6.57
C CYS A 29 -8.46 11.09 -6.07
N GLU A 30 -7.63 12.12 -5.87
CA GLU A 30 -6.19 11.93 -5.62
C GLU A 30 -5.77 12.17 -4.18
N THR A 31 -6.56 12.89 -3.39
CA THR A 31 -6.20 13.21 -2.02
C THR A 31 -6.89 12.26 -1.05
N LEU A 32 -6.12 11.70 -0.12
CA LEU A 32 -6.63 10.82 0.91
C LEU A 32 -7.77 11.46 1.73
N PRO A 33 -7.69 12.74 2.15
CA PRO A 33 -8.80 13.40 2.84
C PRO A 33 -10.07 13.48 2.01
N ALA A 34 -9.99 13.81 0.72
CA ALA A 34 -11.18 13.86 -0.13
C ALA A 34 -11.77 12.46 -0.37
N ILE A 35 -10.92 11.44 -0.52
CA ILE A 35 -11.38 10.05 -0.60
C ILE A 35 -12.15 9.67 0.68
N ALA A 36 -11.59 9.99 1.85
CA ALA A 36 -12.23 9.70 3.13
C ALA A 36 -13.58 10.41 3.26
N GLU A 37 -13.64 11.70 2.92
CA GLU A 37 -14.90 12.47 2.92
C GLU A 37 -15.95 11.88 1.97
N LEU A 38 -15.57 11.50 0.75
CA LEU A 38 -16.50 10.90 -0.22
C LEU A 38 -17.04 9.54 0.24
N VAL A 39 -16.20 8.71 0.88
CA VAL A 39 -16.64 7.43 1.44
C VAL A 39 -17.55 7.62 2.65
N ARG A 40 -17.28 8.64 3.49
CA ARG A 40 -18.07 8.92 4.70
C ARG A 40 -19.40 9.61 4.41
N ALA A 41 -19.39 10.63 3.55
CA ALA A 41 -20.53 11.53 3.33
C ALA A 41 -21.46 11.07 2.19
N GLN A 42 -21.04 10.11 1.37
CA GLN A 42 -21.77 9.67 0.18
C GLN A 42 -21.71 8.13 0.04
N ALA A 43 -22.51 7.56 -0.86
CA ALA A 43 -22.55 6.11 -1.11
C ALA A 43 -21.37 5.61 -1.97
N PHE A 44 -20.14 6.07 -1.69
CA PHE A 44 -18.93 5.64 -2.40
C PHE A 44 -18.17 4.58 -1.62
N ALA A 45 -17.56 3.66 -2.36
CA ALA A 45 -16.55 2.74 -1.84
C ALA A 45 -15.18 3.08 -2.46
N THR A 46 -14.11 2.80 -1.73
CA THR A 46 -12.73 2.93 -2.23
C THR A 46 -11.96 1.64 -2.02
N VAL A 47 -10.86 1.47 -2.76
CA VAL A 47 -9.91 0.38 -2.56
C VAL A 47 -8.57 0.98 -2.19
N MET A 48 -8.11 0.69 -0.97
CA MET A 48 -6.91 1.26 -0.36
C MET A 48 -6.24 0.21 0.53
N PRO A 49 -4.92 0.32 0.81
CA PRO A 49 -4.29 -0.43 1.88
C PRO A 49 -4.98 -0.10 3.21
N HIS A 50 -5.23 -1.11 4.04
CA HIS A 50 -5.97 -0.96 5.30
C HIS A 50 -5.45 0.20 6.18
N PHE A 51 -4.13 0.36 6.26
CA PHE A 51 -3.50 1.39 7.08
C PHE A 51 -3.81 2.83 6.63
N ALA A 52 -4.20 3.05 5.36
CA ALA A 52 -4.43 4.39 4.83
C ALA A 52 -5.70 5.06 5.39
N LEU A 53 -6.65 4.27 5.88
CA LEU A 53 -7.91 4.74 6.47
C LEU A 53 -8.12 4.13 7.88
N ALA A 54 -7.03 3.69 8.52
CA ALA A 54 -7.10 3.09 9.84
C ALA A 54 -7.78 4.01 10.88
N PRO A 55 -7.50 5.33 10.93
CA PRO A 55 -8.17 6.22 11.88
C PRO A 55 -9.70 6.26 11.69
N GLU A 56 -10.19 6.33 10.45
CA GLU A 56 -11.62 6.35 10.13
C GLU A 56 -12.30 5.02 10.48
N ILE A 57 -11.60 3.90 10.21
CA ILE A 57 -12.06 2.55 10.57
C ILE A 57 -12.13 2.37 12.09
N GLU A 58 -11.09 2.81 12.81
CA GLU A 58 -11.01 2.73 14.27
C GLU A 58 -12.09 3.58 14.97
N ARG A 59 -12.44 4.73 14.37
CA ARG A 59 -13.56 5.57 14.84
C ARG A 59 -14.94 4.98 14.50
N GLY A 60 -15.02 3.89 13.74
CA GLY A 60 -16.27 3.29 13.30
C GLY A 60 -17.00 4.08 12.21
N GLU A 61 -16.31 5.04 11.57
CA GLU A 61 -16.86 5.86 10.48
C GLU A 61 -16.86 5.11 9.15
N MET A 62 -16.00 4.09 9.03
CA MET A 62 -15.85 3.26 7.83
C MET A 62 -15.66 1.79 8.22
N VAL A 63 -16.00 0.89 7.29
CA VAL A 63 -15.72 -0.54 7.42
C VAL A 63 -14.78 -0.99 6.31
N ALA A 64 -13.78 -1.79 6.67
CA ALA A 64 -12.89 -2.43 5.70
C ALA A 64 -13.51 -3.75 5.22
N ILE A 65 -13.64 -3.91 3.90
CA ILE A 65 -14.08 -5.16 3.26
C ILE A 65 -12.85 -5.81 2.62
N PRO A 66 -12.46 -7.04 3.03
CA PRO A 66 -11.29 -7.70 2.46
C PRO A 66 -11.56 -8.22 1.03
N ILE A 67 -10.59 -8.03 0.15
CA ILE A 67 -10.57 -8.68 -1.18
C ILE A 67 -9.80 -10.00 -1.04
N VAL A 68 -10.50 -11.12 -1.20
CA VAL A 68 -9.96 -12.47 -0.87
C VAL A 68 -9.67 -13.34 -2.08
N ASP A 69 -10.31 -13.10 -3.23
CA ASP A 69 -10.11 -13.90 -4.43
C ASP A 69 -10.13 -13.03 -5.70
N PRO A 70 -8.97 -12.74 -6.31
CA PRO A 70 -7.62 -12.94 -5.77
C PRO A 70 -7.26 -11.83 -4.77
N ILE A 71 -6.39 -12.15 -3.81
CA ILE A 71 -5.79 -11.14 -2.92
C ILE A 71 -4.87 -10.22 -3.75
N PRO A 72 -5.08 -8.89 -3.79
CA PRO A 72 -4.21 -7.98 -4.52
C PRO A 72 -2.80 -7.96 -3.93
N SER A 73 -1.79 -8.12 -4.79
CA SER A 73 -0.37 -8.08 -4.40
C SER A 73 0.44 -7.25 -5.38
N TRP A 74 1.34 -6.41 -4.86
CA TRP A 74 2.32 -5.67 -5.66
C TRP A 74 3.63 -5.51 -4.87
N ARG A 75 4.72 -5.20 -5.57
CA ARG A 75 6.03 -4.97 -4.93
C ARG A 75 6.22 -3.48 -4.64
N LEU A 76 6.59 -3.15 -3.40
CA LEU A 76 7.11 -1.84 -3.02
C LEU A 76 8.64 -1.87 -3.11
N SER A 77 9.23 -0.92 -3.83
CA SER A 77 10.68 -0.85 -4.06
C SER A 77 11.24 0.52 -3.73
N VAL A 78 12.42 0.57 -3.12
CA VAL A 78 13.21 1.81 -2.98
C VAL A 78 14.05 1.98 -4.24
N VAL A 79 13.83 3.06 -4.98
CA VAL A 79 14.55 3.36 -6.22
C VAL A 79 15.51 4.51 -5.98
N VAL A 80 16.78 4.31 -6.34
CA VAL A 80 17.85 5.29 -6.11
C VAL A 80 18.56 5.64 -7.42
N SER A 81 19.01 6.89 -7.53
CA SER A 81 19.75 7.37 -8.70
C SER A 81 21.11 6.68 -8.81
N GLN A 82 21.39 6.08 -9.96
CA GLN A 82 22.71 5.51 -10.26
C GLN A 82 23.82 6.57 -10.38
N ARG A 83 23.46 7.83 -10.63
CA ARG A 83 24.42 8.94 -10.83
C ARG A 83 24.88 9.56 -9.51
N THR A 84 24.06 9.46 -8.47
CA THR A 84 24.31 10.01 -7.14
C THR A 84 24.50 8.85 -6.18
N LEU A 85 25.56 8.07 -6.39
CA LEU A 85 25.89 6.89 -5.57
C LEU A 85 26.38 7.33 -4.19
N ASN A 86 25.48 7.79 -3.33
CA ASN A 86 25.67 7.67 -1.89
C ASN A 86 25.06 6.33 -1.45
N ALA A 87 25.72 5.23 -1.83
CA ALA A 87 25.25 3.87 -1.58
C ALA A 87 24.93 3.65 -0.08
N ARG A 88 25.76 4.21 0.81
CA ARG A 88 25.55 4.16 2.26
C ARG A 88 24.29 4.90 2.71
N GLY A 89 24.02 6.09 2.16
CA GLY A 89 22.81 6.85 2.47
C GLY A 89 21.55 6.13 1.98
N SER A 90 21.61 5.58 0.77
CA SER A 90 20.51 4.79 0.19
C SER A 90 20.21 3.51 0.99
N GLU A 91 21.25 2.80 1.41
CA GLU A 91 21.13 1.61 2.25
C GLU A 91 20.54 1.94 3.62
N ALA A 92 21.03 3.00 4.28
CA ALA A 92 20.48 3.45 5.54
C ALA A 92 18.98 3.84 5.44
N VAL A 93 18.57 4.49 4.35
CA VAL A 93 17.15 4.79 4.12
C VAL A 93 16.33 3.52 3.92
N ALA A 94 16.85 2.54 3.17
CA ALA A 94 16.17 1.26 2.98
C ALA A 94 16.03 0.48 4.30
N GLU A 95 17.06 0.48 5.15
CA GLU A 95 17.03 -0.13 6.48
C GLU A 95 15.98 0.54 7.38
N VAL A 96 15.97 1.88 7.44
CA VAL A 96 14.96 2.63 8.21
C VAL A 96 13.55 2.34 7.69
N LEU A 97 13.35 2.33 6.37
CA LEU A 97 12.05 2.03 5.79
C LEU A 97 11.60 0.61 6.14
N ALA A 98 12.49 -0.38 6.02
CA ALA A 98 12.19 -1.76 6.38
C ALA A 98 11.84 -1.89 7.88
N SER A 99 12.54 -1.18 8.76
CA SER A 99 12.24 -1.14 10.20
C SER A 99 10.85 -0.57 10.45
N VAL A 100 10.51 0.58 9.84
CA VAL A 100 9.19 1.21 10.01
C VAL A 100 8.07 0.28 9.51
N ILE A 101 8.28 -0.39 8.36
CA ILE A 101 7.33 -1.37 7.85
C ILE A 101 7.17 -2.54 8.82
N GLY A 102 8.29 -3.06 9.35
CA GLY A 102 8.29 -4.11 10.37
C GLY A 102 7.43 -3.74 11.58
N ASP A 103 7.67 -2.56 12.16
CA ASP A 103 6.93 -2.06 13.31
C ASP A 103 5.43 -1.92 13.03
N LEU A 104 5.05 -1.45 11.84
CA LEU A 104 3.65 -1.32 11.44
C LEU A 104 2.96 -2.69 11.31
N VAL A 105 3.68 -3.70 10.84
CA VAL A 105 3.18 -5.07 10.73
C VAL A 105 3.04 -5.71 12.11
N GLU A 106 4.05 -5.60 12.96
CA GLU A 106 4.04 -6.15 14.32
C GLU A 106 2.91 -5.55 15.17
N ARG A 107 2.66 -4.25 15.02
CA ARG A 107 1.55 -3.55 15.69
C ARG A 107 0.18 -3.81 15.06
N SER A 108 0.10 -4.68 14.04
CA SER A 108 -1.13 -5.00 13.31
C SER A 108 -1.82 -3.80 12.62
N ILE A 109 -1.10 -2.68 12.48
CA ILE A 109 -1.58 -1.49 11.75
C ILE A 109 -1.57 -1.81 10.24
N TRP A 110 -0.48 -2.43 9.77
CA TRP A 110 -0.41 -3.03 8.46
C TRP A 110 -0.63 -4.54 8.57
N ARG A 111 -1.81 -5.01 8.17
CA ARG A 111 -2.13 -6.44 8.09
C ARG A 111 -1.38 -7.11 6.93
N ALA A 112 -0.12 -7.48 7.16
CA ALA A 112 0.73 -8.20 6.22
C ALA A 112 1.59 -9.25 6.93
N GLN A 113 2.32 -10.05 6.15
CA GLN A 113 3.31 -10.99 6.66
C GLN A 113 4.71 -10.57 6.21
N LEU A 114 5.66 -10.50 7.14
CA LEU A 114 7.06 -10.26 6.81
C LEU A 114 7.67 -11.55 6.26
N ASN A 115 8.20 -11.49 5.03
CA ASN A 115 8.88 -12.64 4.44
C ASN A 115 10.24 -12.88 5.11
N PRO A 116 10.48 -14.06 5.72
CA PRO A 116 11.74 -14.36 6.42
C PRO A 116 12.99 -14.25 5.54
N THR A 117 12.85 -14.53 4.25
CA THR A 117 13.95 -14.67 3.29
C THR A 117 14.64 -13.33 2.96
N GLU A 118 13.98 -12.19 3.20
CA GLU A 118 14.55 -10.86 2.94
C GLU A 118 15.39 -10.33 4.12
N ARG A 119 15.25 -10.90 5.34
CA ARG A 119 16.10 -10.55 6.49
C ARG A 119 17.57 -10.95 6.30
N THR A 120 17.84 -11.97 5.50
CA THR A 120 19.19 -12.55 5.36
C THR A 120 20.09 -11.75 4.41
N ALA A 121 19.53 -10.94 3.52
CA ALA A 121 20.31 -10.12 2.59
C ALA A 121 21.06 -8.99 3.32
N SER A 122 20.44 -8.36 4.32
CA SER A 122 21.09 -7.33 5.16
C SER A 122 22.16 -7.94 6.09
N ALA A 123 21.98 -9.17 6.57
CA ALA A 123 22.96 -9.84 7.42
C ALA A 123 24.22 -10.33 6.66
N ARG A 124 24.08 -10.71 5.37
CA ARG A 124 25.22 -11.18 4.56
C ARG A 124 26.11 -10.05 3.99
N ALA A 125 25.64 -8.81 4.00
CA ALA A 125 26.48 -7.65 3.65
C ALA A 125 27.46 -7.24 4.77
N ARG A 126 27.35 -7.86 5.97
CA ARG A 126 28.20 -7.59 7.15
C ARG A 126 29.27 -8.66 7.40
N ALA A 127 29.54 -9.57 6.46
CA ALA A 127 30.57 -10.61 6.57
C ALA A 127 31.68 -10.43 5.53
#